data_AF-A0A534V6N6-F1
#
_entry.id   AF-A0A534V6N6-F1
#
_cell.length_a   1.000
_cell.length_b   1.000
_cell.length_c   1.000
_cell.angle_alpha   90.00
_cell.angle_beta   90.00
_cell.angle_gamma   90.00
#
_symmetry.space_group_name_H-M   'P 1'
#
loop_
_entity.id
_entity.type
_entity.pdbx_description
1 polymer ?
#
loop_
_entity_poly.entity_id
_entity_poly.type
_entity_poly.pdbx_seq_one_letter_code
_entity_poly.pdbx_strand_id
1 'polypeptide(L)'
;MLVDDGGVIYESAIINEYLEERFPEVRLMPSNPLLRSKARIWIDFMNSRVHPAASDLAHNREPDKANERMKQHLQTLDKEMAGRKYIVGDYSLADITFIPLYTRRERYGIVIDDKFPNLKRWGEDLIARPQVAPTI
;
A
#
# COMPACT_ATOMS: atom_id res chain seq x y z
N MET A 1 -0.59 -7.55 15.66
CA MET A 1 -1.52 -8.68 15.85
C MET A 1 -2.88 -8.12 16.21
N LEU A 2 -3.95 -8.75 15.71
CA LEU A 2 -5.34 -8.50 16.10
C LEU A 2 -5.76 -9.62 17.08
N VAL A 3 -6.47 -9.26 18.14
CA VAL A 3 -7.07 -10.22 19.09
C VAL A 3 -8.58 -10.04 19.00
N ASP A 4 -9.31 -11.10 18.66
CA ASP A 4 -10.78 -11.11 18.61
C ASP A 4 -11.30 -12.50 18.99
N ASP A 5 -12.41 -12.56 19.73
CA ASP A 5 -13.08 -13.80 20.20
C ASP A 5 -12.13 -14.89 20.76
N GLY A 6 -11.08 -14.47 21.49
CA GLY A 6 -10.09 -15.38 22.08
C GLY A 6 -9.05 -15.94 21.10
N GLY A 7 -9.11 -15.57 19.82
CA GLY A 7 -8.13 -15.88 18.79
C GLY A 7 -7.12 -14.74 18.56
N VAL A 8 -5.99 -15.08 17.94
CA VAL A 8 -4.95 -14.12 17.53
C VAL A 8 -4.70 -14.25 16.03
N ILE A 9 -4.77 -13.12 15.33
CA ILE A 9 -4.50 -13.02 13.89
C ILE A 9 -3.27 -12.13 13.68
N TYR A 10 -2.35 -12.59 12.83
CA TYR A 10 -1.15 -11.86 12.42
C TYR A 10 -1.04 -11.89 10.89
N GLU A 11 -0.08 -11.13 10.36
CA GLU A 11 -0.02 -10.64 8.98
C GLU A 11 -1.08 -9.59 8.67
N SER A 12 -0.66 -8.38 8.31
CA SER A 12 -1.57 -7.25 8.11
C SER A 12 -2.58 -7.48 6.98
N ALA A 13 -2.18 -8.16 5.90
CA ALA A 13 -3.10 -8.49 4.82
C ALA A 13 -4.19 -9.47 5.28
N ILE A 14 -3.84 -10.45 6.11
CA ILE A 14 -4.78 -11.44 6.65
C ILE A 14 -5.69 -10.82 7.72
N ILE A 15 -5.15 -9.92 8.56
CA ILE A 15 -5.96 -9.10 9.48
C ILE A 15 -7.00 -8.30 8.68
N ASN A 16 -6.61 -7.68 7.56
CA ASN A 16 -7.55 -6.91 6.76
C ASN A 16 -8.63 -7.79 6.09
N GLU A 17 -8.28 -9.01 5.65
CA GLU A 17 -9.27 -9.97 5.13
C GLU A 17 -10.25 -10.42 6.22
N TYR A 18 -9.76 -10.66 7.44
CA TYR A 18 -10.62 -10.96 8.58
C TYR A 18 -11.59 -9.81 8.89
N LEU A 19 -11.09 -8.57 8.92
CA LEU A 19 -11.94 -7.40 9.18
C LEU A 19 -13.00 -7.19 8.09
N GLU A 20 -12.67 -7.47 6.83
CA GLU A 20 -13.62 -7.46 5.70
C GLU A 20 -14.77 -8.47 5.88
N GLU A 21 -14.48 -9.65 6.43
CA GLU A 21 -15.48 -10.69 6.69
C GLU A 21 -16.27 -10.42 7.99
N ARG A 22 -15.60 -9.86 9.01
CA ARG A 22 -16.16 -9.60 10.34
C ARG A 22 -17.12 -8.41 10.37
N PHE A 23 -16.91 -7.41 9.50
CA PHE A 23 -17.67 -6.15 9.43
C PHE A 23 -18.14 -5.84 7.99
N PRO A 24 -19.02 -6.68 7.40
CA PRO A 24 -19.41 -6.58 5.98
C PRO A 24 -20.18 -5.31 5.60
N GLU A 25 -20.65 -4.53 6.58
CA GLU A 25 -21.28 -3.22 6.41
C GLU A 25 -20.27 -2.11 6.06
N VAL A 26 -19.00 -2.27 6.43
CA VAL A 26 -17.90 -1.35 6.07
C VAL A 26 -16.98 -2.04 5.07
N ARG A 27 -17.31 -1.95 3.78
CA ARG A 27 -16.49 -2.59 2.72
C ARG A 27 -15.39 -1.66 2.24
N LEU A 28 -14.16 -2.17 2.29
CA LEU A 28 -12.95 -1.59 1.72
C LEU A 28 -12.41 -2.39 0.54
N MET A 29 -13.08 -3.48 0.13
CA MET A 29 -12.76 -4.19 -1.10
C MET A 29 -13.92 -4.13 -2.11
N PRO A 30 -13.61 -4.11 -3.43
CA PRO A 30 -14.63 -4.13 -4.46
C PRO A 30 -15.55 -5.36 -4.35
N SER A 31 -16.84 -5.17 -4.66
CA SER A 31 -17.81 -6.26 -4.76
C SER A 31 -17.73 -7.01 -6.09
N ASN A 32 -17.26 -6.35 -7.15
CA ASN A 32 -17.00 -7.01 -8.44
C ASN A 32 -15.80 -7.97 -8.30
N PRO A 33 -15.94 -9.27 -8.63
CA PRO A 33 -14.87 -10.26 -8.43
C PRO A 33 -13.57 -9.92 -9.15
N LEU A 34 -13.64 -9.38 -10.37
CA LEU A 34 -12.46 -9.01 -11.14
C LEU A 34 -11.71 -7.84 -10.49
N LEU A 35 -12.42 -6.79 -10.05
CA LEU A 35 -11.81 -5.68 -9.33
C LEU A 35 -11.24 -6.12 -7.97
N ARG A 36 -11.92 -7.03 -7.26
CA ARG A 36 -11.42 -7.61 -6.01
C ARG A 36 -10.13 -8.38 -6.22
N SER A 37 -10.02 -9.15 -7.30
CA SER A 37 -8.78 -9.84 -7.68
C SER A 37 -7.66 -8.86 -8.04
N LYS A 38 -7.98 -7.78 -8.78
CA LYS A 38 -7.00 -6.71 -9.06
C LYS A 38 -6.50 -6.03 -7.78
N ALA A 39 -7.39 -5.80 -6.81
CA ALA A 39 -7.00 -5.23 -5.52
C ALA A 39 -6.01 -6.14 -4.78
N ARG A 40 -6.29 -7.45 -4.76
CA ARG A 40 -5.38 -8.46 -4.17
C ARG A 40 -4.02 -8.51 -4.87
N ILE A 41 -3.97 -8.36 -6.20
CA ILE A 41 -2.70 -8.29 -6.95
C ILE A 41 -1.86 -7.10 -6.47
N TRP A 42 -2.46 -5.95 -6.21
CA TRP A 42 -1.73 -4.77 -5.72
C TRP A 42 -1.28 -4.89 -4.26
N ILE A 43 -2.11 -5.53 -3.41
CA ILE A 43 -1.71 -5.88 -2.04
C ILE A 43 -0.52 -6.85 -2.05
N ASP A 44 -0.57 -7.88 -2.90
CA ASP A 44 0.55 -8.80 -3.09
C ASP A 44 1.78 -8.07 -3.62
N PHE A 45 1.63 -7.19 -4.63
CA PHE A 45 2.73 -6.39 -5.17
C PHE A 45 3.42 -5.57 -4.08
N MET A 46 2.66 -4.97 -3.16
CA MET A 46 3.22 -4.29 -2.00
C MET A 46 4.02 -5.27 -1.14
N ASN A 47 3.39 -6.36 -0.69
CA ASN A 47 3.98 -7.32 0.25
C ASN A 47 5.21 -8.05 -0.30
N SER A 48 5.16 -8.46 -1.57
CA SER A 48 6.14 -9.36 -2.17
C SER A 48 7.24 -8.64 -2.93
N ARG A 49 7.07 -7.33 -3.22
CA ARG A 49 8.06 -6.53 -3.98
C ARG A 49 8.46 -5.24 -3.31
N VAL A 50 7.50 -4.37 -3.00
CA VAL A 50 7.79 -3.03 -2.49
C VAL A 50 8.33 -3.08 -1.06
N HIS A 51 7.68 -3.85 -0.19
CA HIS A 51 8.10 -3.99 1.20
C HIS A 51 9.49 -4.62 1.35
N PRO A 52 9.85 -5.72 0.65
CA PRO A 52 11.22 -6.23 0.67
C PRO A 52 12.26 -5.22 0.20
N ALA A 53 12.01 -4.50 -0.89
CA ALA A 53 12.93 -3.47 -1.36
C ALA A 53 13.10 -2.33 -0.33
N ALA A 54 12.01 -1.88 0.30
CA ALA A 54 12.05 -0.88 1.38
C ALA A 54 12.80 -1.41 2.62
N SER A 55 12.59 -2.68 2.98
CA SER A 55 13.30 -3.33 4.08
C SER A 55 14.80 -3.43 3.81
N ASP A 56 15.20 -3.81 2.59
CA ASP A 56 16.61 -3.90 2.23
C ASP A 56 17.30 -2.53 2.27
N LEU A 57 16.61 -1.48 1.81
CA LEU A 57 17.09 -0.10 1.97
C LEU A 57 17.23 0.30 3.45
N ALA A 58 16.22 0.03 4.27
CA ALA A 58 16.21 0.36 5.69
C ALA A 58 17.32 -0.33 6.49
N HIS A 59 17.72 -1.54 6.07
CA HIS A 59 18.76 -2.34 6.71
C HIS A 59 20.09 -2.33 5.96
N ASN A 60 20.24 -1.46 4.96
CA ASN A 60 21.45 -1.32 4.13
C ASN A 60 21.94 -2.64 3.50
N ARG A 61 21.01 -3.48 3.01
CA ARG A 61 21.29 -4.76 2.35
C ARG A 61 21.31 -4.56 0.84
N GLU A 62 22.47 -4.76 0.22
CA GLU A 62 22.65 -4.55 -1.23
C GLU A 62 22.01 -3.24 -1.73
N PRO A 63 22.34 -2.07 -1.13
CA PRO A 63 21.58 -0.83 -1.27
C PRO A 63 21.42 -0.38 -2.73
N ASP A 64 22.40 -0.61 -3.60
CA ASP A 64 22.32 -0.27 -5.02
C ASP A 64 21.21 -1.09 -5.72
N LYS A 65 21.19 -2.41 -5.53
CA LYS A 65 20.15 -3.29 -6.09
C LYS A 65 18.78 -2.98 -5.49
N ALA A 66 18.73 -2.69 -4.19
CA ALA A 66 17.48 -2.34 -3.51
C ALA A 66 16.91 -1.01 -4.05
N ASN A 67 17.76 -0.02 -4.29
CA ASN A 67 17.38 1.25 -4.90
C ASN A 67 16.87 1.07 -6.33
N GLU A 68 17.53 0.23 -7.14
CA GLU A 68 17.07 -0.08 -8.50
C GLU A 68 15.69 -0.73 -8.50
N ARG A 69 15.47 -1.75 -7.66
CA ARG A 69 14.15 -2.39 -7.49
C ARG A 69 13.10 -1.40 -7.04
N MET A 70 13.39 -0.61 -6.00
CA MET A 70 12.47 0.40 -5.49
C MET A 70 12.08 1.38 -6.58
N LYS A 71 13.05 1.93 -7.32
CA LYS A 71 12.80 2.85 -8.44
C LYS A 71 11.87 2.22 -9.49
N GLN A 72 12.09 0.97 -9.88
CA GLN A 72 11.21 0.26 -10.82
C GLN A 72 9.79 0.13 -10.27
N HIS A 73 9.63 -0.19 -8.99
CA HIS A 73 8.31 -0.30 -8.36
C HIS A 73 7.58 1.04 -8.28
N LEU A 74 8.28 2.13 -7.95
CA LEU A 74 7.71 3.49 -7.98
C LEU A 74 7.29 3.88 -9.41
N GLN A 75 8.07 3.53 -10.43
CA GLN A 75 7.68 3.74 -11.84
C GLN A 75 6.43 2.95 -12.22
N THR A 76 6.29 1.71 -11.76
CA THR A 76 5.09 0.90 -11.98
C THR A 76 3.87 1.54 -11.32
N LEU A 77 3.98 1.98 -10.07
CA LEU A 77 2.89 2.65 -9.35
C LEU A 77 2.50 3.98 -9.99
N ASP A 78 3.46 4.80 -10.39
CA ASP A 78 3.19 6.07 -11.05
C ASP A 78 2.41 5.89 -12.35
N LYS A 79 2.82 4.92 -13.19
CA LYS A 79 2.12 4.58 -14.42
C LYS A 79 0.70 4.07 -14.16
N GLU A 80 0.51 3.24 -13.15
CA GLU A 80 -0.83 2.72 -12.83
C GLU A 80 -1.77 3.84 -12.38
N MET A 81 -1.25 4.81 -11.60
CA MET A 81 -2.05 5.91 -11.07
C MET A 81 -2.34 7.02 -12.09
N ALA A 82 -1.79 6.94 -13.30
CA ALA A 82 -2.06 7.89 -14.37
C ALA A 82 -3.56 7.94 -14.69
N GLY A 83 -4.17 9.12 -14.49
CA GLY A 83 -5.60 9.34 -14.74
C GLY A 83 -6.54 8.66 -13.74
N ARG A 84 -6.03 8.06 -12.65
CA ARG A 84 -6.84 7.37 -11.64
C ARG A 84 -6.86 8.11 -10.32
N LYS A 85 -7.97 8.05 -9.60
CA LYS A 85 -8.05 8.55 -8.22
C LYS A 85 -7.58 7.51 -7.20
N TYR A 86 -7.98 6.25 -7.39
CA TYR A 86 -7.60 5.09 -6.59
C TYR A 86 -7.23 3.92 -7.50
N ILE A 87 -6.45 2.95 -7.00
CA ILE A 87 -5.85 1.89 -7.81
C ILE A 87 -6.89 1.09 -8.59
N VAL A 88 -7.99 0.70 -7.93
CA VAL A 88 -9.04 -0.18 -8.49
C VAL A 88 -10.41 0.50 -8.62
N GLY A 89 -10.42 1.82 -8.84
CA GLY A 89 -11.64 2.62 -8.99
C GLY A 89 -11.94 3.43 -7.73
N ASP A 90 -12.62 2.79 -6.77
CA ASP A 90 -12.93 3.40 -5.48
C ASP A 90 -11.82 3.13 -4.44
N TYR A 91 -11.81 3.94 -3.37
CA TYR A 91 -10.86 3.80 -2.27
C TYR A 91 -10.98 2.41 -1.63
N SER A 92 -9.86 1.71 -1.51
CA SER A 92 -9.87 0.30 -1.10
C SER A 92 -8.65 -0.10 -0.28
N LEU A 93 -8.62 -1.34 0.19
CA LEU A 93 -7.42 -1.93 0.80
C LEU A 93 -6.21 -1.92 -0.14
N ALA A 94 -6.43 -1.92 -1.46
CA ALA A 94 -5.35 -1.77 -2.44
C ALA A 94 -4.65 -0.42 -2.31
N ASP A 95 -5.35 0.63 -1.88
CA ASP A 95 -4.74 1.93 -1.62
C ASP A 95 -4.14 1.99 -0.21
N ILE A 96 -4.90 1.51 0.79
CA ILE A 96 -4.52 1.54 2.20
C ILE A 96 -3.17 0.85 2.43
N THR A 97 -2.90 -0.26 1.74
CA THR A 97 -1.67 -1.03 1.91
C THR A 97 -0.40 -0.23 1.62
N PHE A 98 -0.47 0.88 0.88
CA PHE A 98 0.68 1.73 0.55
C PHE A 98 0.86 2.93 1.51
N ILE A 99 -0.12 3.22 2.37
CA ILE A 99 -0.04 4.33 3.33
C ILE A 99 1.20 4.23 4.24
N PRO A 100 1.52 3.08 4.87
CA PRO A 100 2.70 2.98 5.73
C PRO A 100 4.02 3.22 5.00
N LEU A 101 4.11 2.83 3.73
CA LEU A 101 5.28 3.09 2.90
C LEU A 101 5.42 4.60 2.65
N TYR A 102 4.33 5.25 2.23
CA TYR A 102 4.36 6.67 1.90
C TYR A 102 4.69 7.51 3.14
N THR A 103 4.01 7.26 4.26
CA THR A 103 4.24 7.97 5.53
C THR A 103 5.67 7.81 6.05
N ARG A 104 6.29 6.63 5.87
CA ARG A 104 7.64 6.31 6.38
C ARG A 104 8.74 6.43 5.32
N ARG A 105 8.45 7.00 4.14
CA ARG A 105 9.37 7.03 3.00
C ARG A 105 10.75 7.62 3.33
N GLU A 106 10.80 8.67 4.14
CA GLU A 106 12.04 9.31 4.58
C GLU A 106 12.91 8.37 5.43
N ARG A 107 12.29 7.60 6.34
CA ARG A 107 12.98 6.58 7.16
C ARG A 107 13.62 5.49 6.29
N TYR A 108 13.03 5.20 5.15
CA TYR A 108 13.53 4.20 4.20
C TYR A 108 14.46 4.78 3.13
N GLY A 109 14.75 6.09 3.16
CA GLY A 109 15.52 6.76 2.11
C GLY A 109 14.82 6.79 0.74
N ILE A 110 13.49 6.60 0.71
CA ILE A 110 12.70 6.57 -0.51
C ILE A 110 12.28 7.99 -0.87
N VAL A 111 12.69 8.44 -2.06
CA VAL A 111 12.33 9.75 -2.60
C VAL A 111 11.22 9.60 -3.64
N ILE A 112 10.07 10.24 -3.37
CA ILE A 112 8.96 10.36 -4.32
C ILE A 112 8.85 11.85 -4.67
N ASP A 113 9.52 12.22 -5.77
CA ASP A 113 9.62 13.60 -6.27
C ASP A 113 8.80 13.78 -7.56
N ASP A 114 9.02 14.89 -8.26
CA ASP A 114 8.29 15.25 -9.47
C ASP A 114 8.55 14.30 -10.67
N LYS A 115 9.46 13.31 -10.53
CA LYS A 115 9.60 12.22 -11.51
C LYS A 115 8.47 11.19 -11.40
N PHE A 116 7.71 11.21 -10.31
CA PHE A 116 6.58 10.32 -10.05
C PHE A 116 5.31 11.13 -9.73
N PRO A 117 4.83 11.98 -10.65
CA PRO A 117 3.78 12.96 -10.35
C PRO A 117 2.44 12.33 -9.95
N ASN A 118 2.06 11.20 -10.55
CA ASN A 118 0.79 10.53 -10.27
C ASN A 118 0.84 9.83 -8.92
N LEU A 119 1.96 9.18 -8.61
CA LEU A 119 2.23 8.52 -7.33
C LEU A 119 2.35 9.55 -6.21
N LYS A 120 3.05 10.66 -6.43
CA LYS A 120 3.19 11.76 -5.47
C LYS A 120 1.82 12.32 -5.09
N ARG A 121 1.02 12.73 -6.08
CA ARG A 121 -0.35 13.21 -5.85
C ARG A 121 -1.19 12.16 -5.11
N TRP A 122 -1.18 10.91 -5.57
CA TRP A 122 -1.99 9.86 -4.92
C TRP A 122 -1.55 9.61 -3.47
N GLY A 123 -0.25 9.55 -3.20
CA GLY A 123 0.26 9.38 -1.85
C GLY A 123 -0.05 10.56 -0.92
N GLU A 124 0.07 11.80 -1.42
CA GLU A 124 -0.34 13.02 -0.71
C GLU A 124 -1.84 13.00 -0.39
N ASP A 125 -2.68 12.66 -1.37
CA ASP A 125 -4.13 12.51 -1.20
C ASP A 125 -4.47 11.45 -0.15
N LEU A 126 -3.73 10.33 -0.11
CA LEU A 126 -3.94 9.25 0.86
C LEU A 126 -3.61 9.68 2.29
N ILE A 127 -2.47 10.34 2.51
CA ILE A 127 -2.07 10.79 3.85
C ILE A 127 -2.89 11.97 4.37
N ALA A 128 -3.45 12.78 3.46
CA ALA A 128 -4.33 13.90 3.81
C ALA A 128 -5.76 13.47 4.21
N ARG A 129 -6.11 12.18 4.05
CA ARG A 129 -7.46 11.71 4.42
C ARG A 129 -7.73 11.91 5.91
N PRO A 130 -8.95 12.35 6.31
CA PRO A 130 -9.29 12.55 7.72
C PRO A 130 -9.13 11.30 8.60
N GLN A 131 -9.30 10.11 8.03
CA GLN A 131 -9.12 8.83 8.75
C GLN A 131 -7.65 8.41 8.87
N VAL A 132 -6.75 9.00 8.08
CA VAL A 132 -5.34 8.61 7.98
C VAL A 132 -4.44 9.62 8.67
N ALA A 133 -4.64 10.92 8.43
CA ALA A 133 -3.82 11.99 8.97
C ALA A 133 -3.60 11.91 10.51
N PRO A 134 -4.60 11.51 11.34
CA PRO A 134 -4.39 11.38 12.79
C PRO A 134 -3.51 10.19 13.22
N THR A 135 -3.11 9.32 12.29
CA THR A 135 -2.38 8.06 12.56
C THR A 135 -0.89 8.11 12.19
N ILE A 136 -0.44 9.24 11.61
CA ILE A 136 0.92 9.48 11.11
C ILE A 136 1.77 10.08 12.22
#